data_AF-A0A352ITA7-F1
#
_entry.id   AF-A0A352ITA7-F1
#
_cell.length_a   1.000
_cell.length_b   1.000
_cell.length_c   1.000
_cell.angle_alpha   90.00
_cell.angle_beta   90.00
_cell.angle_gamma   90.00
#
_symmetry.space_group_name_H-M   'P 1'
#
loop_
_entity.id
_entity.type
_entity.pdbx_description
1 polymer ?
#
loop_
_entity_poly.entity_id
_entity_poly.type
_entity_poly.pdbx_seq_one_letter_code
_entity_poly.pdbx_strand_id
1 'polypeptide(L)'
;LAQINIMNSELPPVGMSGADPAFPLGTDAQGRDLLSTILYGTRVSLMIGFGAVVLQAFLGILFGLLAGYLGGKVDAVLMRIADVQLSFSTLMVAIIVGAVFKASFGNLMFGEIAIYMLIFIIGVAEWPQIARTVR
;
A
#
# COMPACT_ATOMS: atom_id res chain seq x y z
N LEU A 1 -18.17 -11.19 13.97
CA LEU A 1 -18.18 -9.72 14.14
C LEU A 1 -18.67 -9.46 15.57
N ALA A 2 -17.76 -9.10 16.48
CA ALA A 2 -18.16 -8.79 17.85
C ALA A 2 -19.17 -7.63 17.83
N GLN A 3 -20.28 -7.77 18.55
CA GLN A 3 -21.33 -6.75 18.60
C GLN A 3 -20.72 -5.43 19.04
N ILE A 4 -20.85 -4.41 18.18
CA ILE A 4 -20.45 -3.04 18.49
C ILE A 4 -21.36 -2.56 19.62
N ASN A 5 -20.79 -2.41 20.81
CA ASN A 5 -21.51 -1.95 21.98
C ASN A 5 -20.99 -0.57 22.37
N ILE A 6 -21.82 0.45 22.11
CA ILE A 6 -21.48 1.86 22.36
C ILE A 6 -21.20 2.10 23.86
N MET A 7 -21.75 1.25 24.73
CA MET A 7 -21.49 1.32 26.18
C MET A 7 -20.04 1.03 26.57
N ASN A 8 -19.26 0.40 25.67
CA ASN A 8 -17.86 0.07 25.87
C ASN A 8 -16.94 1.06 25.12
N SER A 9 -17.39 2.29 24.86
CA SER A 9 -16.58 3.32 24.20
C SER A 9 -15.45 3.84 25.11
N GLU A 10 -14.28 4.10 24.52
CA GLU A 10 -13.13 4.73 25.20
C GLU A 10 -12.65 4.00 26.47
N LEU A 11 -12.73 2.67 26.48
CA LEU A 11 -12.18 1.90 27.59
C LEU A 11 -10.65 2.00 27.60
N PRO A 12 -10.04 2.20 28.77
CA PRO A 12 -8.60 2.37 28.87
C PRO A 12 -7.88 1.02 28.70
N PRO A 13 -6.60 1.04 28.26
CA PRO A 13 -5.81 -0.17 28.08
C PRO A 13 -5.51 -0.86 29.41
N VAL A 14 -5.11 -2.14 29.33
CA VAL A 14 -4.75 -2.93 30.50
C VAL A 14 -3.64 -2.22 31.30
N GLY A 15 -3.86 -2.04 32.60
CA GLY A 15 -2.97 -1.32 33.51
C GLY A 15 -3.53 0.00 34.03
N MET A 16 -4.68 0.46 33.53
CA MET A 16 -5.39 1.65 34.02
C MET A 16 -6.70 1.28 34.73
N SER A 17 -7.17 2.16 35.62
CA SER A 17 -8.45 1.98 36.32
C SER A 17 -9.63 2.01 35.35
N GLY A 18 -10.48 0.98 35.39
CA GLY A 18 -11.60 0.83 34.46
C GLY A 18 -11.29 0.03 33.19
N ALA A 19 -10.11 -0.61 33.10
CA ALA A 19 -9.76 -1.49 32.00
C ALA A 19 -10.55 -2.81 32.04
N ASP A 20 -10.99 -3.28 30.87
CA ASP A 20 -11.61 -4.58 30.69
C ASP A 20 -10.57 -5.56 30.09
N PRO A 21 -10.31 -6.72 30.71
CA PRO A 21 -9.40 -7.74 30.18
C PRO A 21 -9.76 -8.22 28.77
N ALA A 22 -11.02 -8.09 28.35
CA ALA A 22 -11.47 -8.40 26.99
C ALA A 22 -10.93 -7.42 25.93
N PHE A 23 -10.49 -6.23 26.33
CA PHE A 23 -9.93 -5.19 25.45
C PHE A 23 -8.51 -4.82 25.88
N PRO A 24 -7.49 -5.63 25.54
CA PRO A 24 -6.13 -5.44 26.04
C PRO A 24 -5.53 -4.05 25.75
N LEU A 25 -5.84 -3.51 24.57
CA LEU A 25 -5.41 -2.19 24.12
C LEU A 25 -6.50 -1.12 24.26
N GLY A 26 -7.62 -1.44 24.94
CA GLY A 26 -8.78 -0.58 25.04
C GLY A 26 -9.65 -0.59 23.78
N THR A 27 -10.61 0.34 23.75
CA THR A 27 -11.59 0.46 22.67
C THR A 27 -11.57 1.86 22.05
N ASP A 28 -12.01 1.95 20.79
CA ASP A 28 -12.19 3.25 20.12
C ASP A 28 -13.49 3.96 20.57
N ALA A 29 -13.73 5.15 20.00
CA ALA A 29 -14.93 5.96 20.25
C ALA A 29 -16.25 5.31 19.80
N GLN A 30 -16.18 4.15 19.14
CA GLN A 30 -17.34 3.35 18.73
C GLN A 30 -17.44 2.06 19.54
N GLY A 31 -16.57 1.84 20.53
CA GLY A 31 -16.53 0.62 21.34
C GLY A 31 -15.92 -0.59 20.61
N ARG A 32 -15.13 -0.37 19.56
CA ARG A 32 -14.43 -1.44 18.83
C ARG A 32 -13.11 -1.76 19.50
N ASP A 33 -12.78 -3.05 19.56
CA ASP A 33 -11.47 -3.50 20.06
C ASP A 33 -10.33 -2.95 19.19
N LEU A 34 -9.44 -2.19 19.83
CA LEU A 34 -8.30 -1.59 19.16
C LEU A 34 -7.28 -2.66 18.74
N LEU A 35 -7.09 -3.71 19.55
CA LEU A 35 -6.15 -4.80 19.25
C LEU A 35 -6.57 -5.56 17.99
N SER A 36 -7.84 -5.97 17.93
CA SER A 36 -8.39 -6.64 16.74
C SER A 36 -8.34 -5.73 15.50
N THR A 37 -8.60 -4.43 15.67
CA THR A 37 -8.53 -3.47 14.56
C THR A 37 -7.10 -3.35 14.01
N ILE A 38 -6.10 -3.28 14.89
CA ILE A 38 -4.69 -3.26 14.51
C ILE A 38 -4.33 -4.56 13.79
N LEU A 39 -4.60 -5.73 14.36
CA LEU A 39 -4.27 -7.02 13.73
C LEU A 39 -4.90 -7.18 12.35
N TYR A 40 -6.16 -6.79 12.20
CA TYR A 40 -6.84 -6.83 10.90
C TYR A 40 -6.22 -5.85 9.92
N GLY A 41 -5.91 -4.63 10.35
CA GLY A 41 -5.20 -3.63 9.56
C GLY A 41 -3.81 -4.11 9.11
N THR A 42 -3.04 -4.70 10.02
CA THR A 42 -1.69 -5.24 9.73
C THR A 42 -1.73 -6.29 8.63
N ARG A 43 -2.71 -7.20 8.62
CA ARG A 43 -2.86 -8.19 7.53
C ARG A 43 -3.01 -7.51 6.18
N VAL A 44 -3.86 -6.48 6.08
CA VAL A 44 -4.09 -5.74 4.83
C VAL A 44 -2.83 -4.96 4.42
N SER A 45 -2.20 -4.25 5.35
CA SER A 45 -0.96 -3.50 5.09
C SER A 45 0.18 -4.39 4.64
N LEU A 46 0.34 -5.58 5.24
CA LEU A 46 1.35 -6.55 4.85
C LEU A 46 1.10 -7.10 3.44
N MET A 47 -0.16 -7.44 3.11
CA MET A 47 -0.51 -7.89 1.75
C MET A 47 -0.20 -6.83 0.69
N ILE A 48 -0.54 -5.57 0.96
CA ILE A 48 -0.28 -4.46 0.02
C ILE A 48 1.22 -4.21 -0.10
N GLY A 49 1.92 -4.05 1.02
CA GLY A 49 3.36 -3.75 1.02
C GLY A 49 4.18 -4.86 0.37
N PHE A 50 3.93 -6.12 0.75
CA PHE A 50 4.62 -7.26 0.16
C PHE A 50 4.32 -7.41 -1.33
N GLY A 51 3.05 -7.32 -1.73
CA GLY A 51 2.66 -7.40 -3.13
C GLY A 51 3.29 -6.29 -3.99
N ALA A 52 3.31 -5.06 -3.47
CA ALA A 52 3.92 -3.92 -4.15
C ALA A 52 5.43 -4.12 -4.35
N VAL A 53 6.16 -4.53 -3.30
CA VAL A 53 7.61 -4.76 -3.37
C VAL A 53 7.94 -5.90 -4.34
N VAL A 54 7.17 -7.00 -4.34
CA VAL A 54 7.39 -8.09 -5.31
C VAL A 54 7.18 -7.60 -6.74
N LEU A 55 6.12 -6.84 -7.00
CA LEU A 55 5.86 -6.27 -8.33
C LEU A 55 6.97 -5.30 -8.75
N GLN A 56 7.36 -4.41 -7.85
CA GLN A 56 8.42 -3.42 -8.04
C GLN A 56 9.75 -4.11 -8.35
N ALA A 57 10.10 -5.15 -7.59
CA ALA A 57 11.30 -5.94 -7.79
C ALA A 57 11.26 -6.67 -9.13
N PHE A 58 10.13 -7.30 -9.46
CA PHE A 58 9.96 -7.99 -10.73
C PHE A 58 10.15 -7.06 -11.93
N LEU A 59 9.46 -5.92 -11.95
CA LEU A 59 9.58 -4.93 -13.03
C LEU A 59 10.98 -4.29 -13.05
N GLY A 60 11.50 -3.92 -11.89
CA GLY A 60 12.81 -3.32 -11.75
C GLY A 60 13.94 -4.22 -12.23
N ILE A 61 13.95 -5.49 -11.80
CA ILE A 61 14.93 -6.47 -12.24
C ILE A 61 14.81 -6.72 -13.75
N LEU A 62 13.59 -6.87 -14.27
CA LEU A 62 13.37 -7.11 -15.69
C LEU A 62 13.92 -5.96 -16.55
N PHE A 63 13.56 -4.72 -16.25
CA PHE A 63 14.02 -3.56 -17.02
C PHE A 63 15.49 -3.21 -16.74
N GLY A 64 15.97 -3.41 -15.51
CA GLY A 64 17.38 -3.23 -15.14
C GLY A 64 18.29 -4.20 -15.88
N LEU A 65 17.94 -5.48 -15.94
CA LEU A 65 18.67 -6.49 -16.72
C LEU A 65 18.63 -6.21 -18.22
N LEU A 66 17.48 -5.80 -18.76
CA LEU A 66 17.39 -5.42 -20.18
C LEU A 66 18.30 -4.23 -20.51
N ALA A 67 18.33 -3.21 -19.64
CA ALA A 67 19.20 -2.06 -19.81
C ALA A 67 20.69 -2.45 -19.69
N GLY A 68 21.04 -3.26 -18.68
CA GLY A 68 22.41 -3.73 -18.46
C GLY A 68 22.94 -4.66 -19.56
N TYR A 69 22.09 -5.55 -20.08
CA TYR A 69 22.50 -6.53 -21.09
C TYR A 69 22.64 -5.94 -22.50
N LEU A 70 21.66 -5.15 -22.96
CA LEU A 70 21.70 -4.56 -24.30
C LEU A 70 22.65 -3.35 -24.37
N GLY A 71 22.82 -2.62 -23.27
CA GLY A 71 23.65 -1.43 -23.19
C GLY A 71 23.31 -0.35 -24.22
N GLY A 72 24.15 0.70 -24.26
CA GLY A 72 24.10 1.71 -25.30
C GLY A 72 22.77 2.49 -25.38
N LYS A 73 22.12 2.46 -26.56
CA LYS A 73 20.92 3.28 -26.84
C LYS A 73 19.68 2.80 -26.08
N VAL A 74 19.52 1.49 -25.87
CA VAL A 74 18.35 0.92 -25.20
C VAL A 74 18.34 1.30 -23.73
N ASP A 75 19.49 1.20 -23.08
CA ASP A 75 19.73 1.66 -21.73
C ASP A 75 19.41 3.16 -21.56
N ALA A 76 19.93 4.02 -22.44
CA ALA A 76 19.67 5.45 -22.38
C ALA A 76 18.17 5.81 -22.52
N VAL A 77 17.42 5.08 -23.35
CA VAL A 77 15.97 5.29 -23.52
C VAL A 77 15.20 4.80 -22.30
N LEU A 78 15.48 3.59 -21.82
CA LEU A 78 14.83 3.04 -20.63
C LEU A 78 15.08 3.89 -19.39
N MET A 79 16.32 4.34 -19.20
CA MET A 79 16.69 5.18 -18.06
C MET A 79 16.07 6.57 -18.15
N ARG A 80 15.87 7.11 -19.35
CA ARG A 80 15.09 8.34 -19.55
C ARG A 80 13.63 8.20 -19.14
N ILE A 81 12.98 7.08 -19.50
CA ILE A 81 11.60 6.82 -19.07
C ILE A 81 11.55 6.73 -17.54
N ALA A 82 12.51 6.03 -16.93
CA ALA A 82 12.69 5.96 -15.49
C ALA A 82 12.91 7.35 -14.84
N ASP A 83 13.73 8.22 -15.42
CA ASP A 83 13.93 9.60 -14.96
C ASP A 83 12.63 10.41 -14.99
N VAL A 84 11.87 10.30 -16.08
CA VAL A 84 10.57 10.99 -16.21
C VAL A 84 9.60 10.48 -15.14
N GLN A 85 9.54 9.17 -14.91
CA GLN A 85 8.66 8.62 -13.87
C GLN A 85 9.04 9.12 -12.47
N LEU A 86 10.34 9.11 -12.12
CA LEU A 86 10.82 9.57 -10.82
C LEU A 86 10.72 11.09 -10.61
N SER A 87 10.54 11.85 -11.70
CA SER A 87 10.29 13.30 -11.59
C SER A 87 8.90 13.61 -10.99
N PHE A 88 7.97 12.67 -11.08
CA PHE A 88 6.68 12.76 -10.41
C PHE A 88 6.78 12.23 -8.98
N SER A 89 6.17 12.93 -8.02
CA SER A 89 6.03 12.40 -6.67
C SER A 89 5.14 11.15 -6.68
N THR A 90 5.54 10.09 -5.95
CA THR A 90 4.75 8.86 -5.77
C THR A 90 3.31 9.17 -5.35
N LEU A 91 3.13 10.16 -4.48
CA LEU A 91 1.80 10.61 -4.04
C LEU A 91 0.96 11.17 -5.19
N MET A 92 1.59 11.89 -6.11
CA MET A 92 0.91 12.48 -7.27
C MET A 92 0.41 11.39 -8.22
N VAL A 93 1.26 10.40 -8.51
CA VAL A 93 0.88 9.22 -9.30
C VAL A 93 -0.26 8.47 -8.61
N ALA A 94 -0.18 8.28 -7.29
CA ALA A 94 -1.20 7.56 -6.54
C ALA A 94 -2.57 8.24 -6.58
N ILE A 95 -2.62 9.57 -6.40
CA ILE A 95 -3.87 10.33 -6.45
C ILE A 95 -4.46 10.33 -7.86
N ILE A 96 -3.63 10.55 -8.89
CA ILE A 96 -4.10 10.59 -10.29
C ILE A 96 -4.64 9.23 -10.71
N VAL A 97 -3.87 8.16 -10.50
CA VAL A 97 -4.28 6.81 -10.88
C VAL A 97 -5.50 6.39 -10.06
N GLY A 98 -5.53 6.67 -8.76
CA GLY A 98 -6.68 6.40 -7.90
C GLY A 98 -7.95 7.13 -8.36
N ALA A 99 -7.85 8.39 -8.78
CA ALA A 99 -8.97 9.16 -9.31
C ALA A 99 -9.49 8.60 -10.64
N VAL A 100 -8.58 8.24 -11.56
CA VAL A 100 -8.92 7.63 -12.85
C VAL A 100 -9.59 6.27 -12.64
N PHE A 101 -9.05 5.42 -11.76
CA PHE A 101 -9.67 4.13 -11.44
C PHE A 101 -11.07 4.30 -10.85
N LYS A 102 -11.22 5.22 -9.89
CA LYS A 102 -12.53 5.51 -9.29
C LYS A 102 -13.55 5.99 -10.33
N ALA A 103 -13.12 6.82 -11.28
CA ALA A 103 -13.98 7.29 -12.37
C ALA A 103 -14.36 6.16 -13.35
N SER A 104 -13.44 5.26 -13.68
CA SER A 104 -13.65 4.17 -14.64
C SER A 104 -14.51 3.03 -14.11
N PHE A 105 -14.32 2.61 -12.84
CA PHE A 105 -15.00 1.43 -12.28
C PHE A 105 -16.20 1.77 -11.39
N GLY A 106 -16.41 3.05 -11.07
CA GLY A 106 -17.47 3.52 -10.18
C GLY A 106 -17.25 3.15 -8.71
N ASN A 107 -18.01 3.76 -7.81
CA ASN A 107 -17.83 3.63 -6.37
C ASN A 107 -18.05 2.20 -5.83
N LEU A 108 -18.90 1.39 -6.48
CA LEU A 108 -19.28 0.05 -6.01
C LEU A 108 -18.14 -0.97 -6.17
N MET A 109 -17.41 -0.95 -7.30
CA MET A 109 -16.27 -1.85 -7.52
C MET A 109 -14.97 -1.35 -6.88
N PHE A 110 -14.90 -0.07 -6.50
CA PHE A 110 -13.68 0.51 -5.95
C PHE A 110 -13.23 -0.18 -4.65
N GLY A 111 -14.17 -0.57 -3.77
CA GLY A 111 -13.84 -1.21 -2.49
C GLY A 111 -13.18 -2.58 -2.64
N GLU A 112 -13.61 -3.38 -3.61
CA GLU A 112 -13.08 -4.73 -3.84
C GLU A 112 -11.72 -4.72 -4.54
N ILE A 113 -11.51 -3.74 -5.43
CA ILE A 113 -10.30 -3.67 -6.27
C ILE A 113 -9.21 -2.80 -5.61
N ALA A 114 -9.54 -2.04 -4.55
CA ALA A 114 -8.64 -1.10 -3.91
C ALA A 114 -7.27 -1.70 -3.54
N ILE A 115 -7.25 -2.92 -2.98
CA ILE A 115 -6.01 -3.60 -2.58
C ILE A 115 -5.10 -3.83 -3.80
N TYR A 116 -5.65 -4.41 -4.88
CA TYR A 116 -4.91 -4.67 -6.11
C TYR A 116 -4.46 -3.39 -6.81
N MET A 117 -5.31 -2.36 -6.79
CA MET A 117 -4.98 -1.04 -7.34
C MET A 117 -3.81 -0.40 -6.59
N LEU A 118 -3.81 -0.43 -5.25
CA LEU A 118 -2.71 0.11 -4.43
C LEU A 118 -1.40 -0.62 -4.69
N ILE A 119 -1.43 -1.95 -4.78
CA ILE A 119 -0.26 -2.77 -5.15
C ILE A 119 0.29 -2.33 -6.51
N PHE A 120 -0.58 -2.16 -7.50
CA PHE A 120 -0.19 -1.74 -8.85
C PHE A 120 0.39 -0.32 -8.86
N ILE A 121 -0.27 0.63 -8.19
CA ILE A 121 0.19 2.02 -8.09
C ILE A 121 1.58 2.10 -7.48
N ILE A 122 1.77 1.49 -6.31
CA ILE A 122 3.03 1.56 -5.57
C ILE A 122 4.13 0.83 -6.35
N GLY A 123 3.83 -0.39 -6.83
CA GLY A 123 4.81 -1.20 -7.53
C GLY A 123 5.26 -0.59 -8.86
N VAL A 124 4.37 0.09 -9.60
CA VAL A 124 4.70 0.79 -10.86
C VAL A 124 5.26 2.20 -10.61
N ALA A 125 4.96 2.85 -9.49
CA ALA A 125 5.54 4.16 -9.22
C ALA A 125 7.04 4.08 -8.95
N GLU A 126 7.49 3.03 -8.26
CA GLU A 126 8.87 2.94 -7.74
C GLU A 126 9.75 1.88 -8.41
N TRP A 127 9.29 1.21 -9.47
CA TRP A 127 10.13 0.28 -10.25
C TRP A 127 11.43 0.91 -10.78
N PRO A 128 11.49 2.21 -11.16
CA PRO A 128 12.73 2.82 -11.65
C PRO A 128 13.87 2.81 -10.63
N GLN A 129 13.56 2.87 -9.34
CA GLN A 129 14.56 2.84 -8.27
C GLN A 129 15.29 1.49 -8.27
N ILE A 130 14.53 0.38 -8.32
CA ILE A 130 15.11 -0.96 -8.38
C ILE A 130 15.84 -1.20 -9.71
N ALA A 131 15.29 -0.74 -10.83
CA ALA A 131 15.92 -0.90 -12.14
C ALA A 131 17.32 -0.27 -12.22
N ARG A 132 17.53 0.87 -11.54
CA ARG A 132 18.85 1.53 -11.47
C ARG A 132 19.84 0.80 -10.59
N THR A 133 19.38 0.17 -9.53
CA THR A 133 20.26 -0.62 -8.64
C THR A 133 20.73 -1.91 -9.32
N VAL A 134 19.95 -2.46 -10.25
CA VAL A 134 20.26 -3.72 -10.93
C VAL A 134 21.16 -3.54 -12.16
N ARG A 135 21.11 -2.39 -12.83
CA ARG A 135 21.99 -2.05 -13.95
C ARG A 135 23.45 -1.87 -13.49
#